data_AF-A0A523BXN7-F1
#
_entry.id   AF-A0A523BXN7-F1
#
_cell.length_a   1.000
_cell.length_b   1.000
_cell.length_c   1.000
_cell.angle_alpha   90.00
_cell.angle_beta   90.00
_cell.angle_gamma   90.00
#
_symmetry.space_group_name_H-M   'P 1'
#
loop_
_entity.id
_entity.type
_entity.pdbx_description
1 polymer ?
#
loop_
_entity_poly.entity_id
_entity_poly.type
_entity_poly.pdbx_seq_one_letter_code
_entity_poly.pdbx_strand_id
1 'polypeptide(L)'
;MPLPDFLADLFRNYRPETIDLEKHCRMVIKTVLARGTWEQVLWLFDYYGPERVREIFLQDYYGLRTLPEPTRSLWELVFVENPLPEAGDPAGRWRCRRLVPPFGEREIGGG
;
A
#
# COMPACT_ATOMS: atom_id res chain seq x y z
N MET A 1 11.44 20.45 12.47
CA MET A 1 10.46 20.41 13.60
C MET A 1 10.45 19.04 14.29
N PRO A 2 10.16 18.95 15.60
CA PRO A 2 9.99 17.68 16.30
C PRO A 2 8.69 16.96 15.88
N LEU A 3 8.69 15.62 15.95
CA LEU A 3 7.54 14.78 15.62
C LEU A 3 6.38 15.01 16.62
N PRO A 4 5.15 15.28 16.16
CA PRO A 4 4.00 15.39 17.05
C PRO A 4 3.71 14.10 17.82
N ASP A 5 3.24 14.22 19.06
CA ASP A 5 2.96 13.07 19.95
C ASP A 5 1.94 12.10 19.35
N PHE A 6 0.95 12.59 18.61
CA PHE A 6 -0.04 11.73 17.98
C PHE A 6 0.54 10.86 16.85
N LEU A 7 1.72 11.19 16.31
CA LEU A 7 2.47 10.33 15.38
C LEU A 7 3.43 9.38 16.10
N ALA A 8 3.74 9.62 17.38
CA ALA A 8 4.69 8.81 18.14
C ALA A 8 4.30 7.32 18.15
N ASP A 9 3.00 7.01 18.10
CA ASP A 9 2.50 5.64 18.01
C ASP A 9 2.94 4.89 16.75
N LEU A 10 3.09 5.60 15.62
CA LEU A 10 3.61 5.02 14.38
C LEU A 10 5.11 4.77 14.46
N PHE A 11 5.81 5.55 15.28
CA PHE A 11 7.27 5.56 15.42
C PHE A 11 7.74 5.01 16.77
N ARG A 12 6.96 4.17 17.44
CA ARG A 12 7.35 3.56 18.74
C ARG A 12 8.72 2.87 18.74
N ASN A 13 9.15 2.39 17.57
CA ASN A 13 10.45 1.74 17.37
C ASN A 13 11.62 2.72 17.15
N TYR A 14 11.33 4.01 17.03
CA TYR A 14 12.29 5.08 16.74
C TYR A 14 12.30 6.10 17.87
N ARG A 15 13.47 6.70 18.11
CA ARG A 15 13.60 7.81 19.05
C ARG A 15 12.97 9.05 18.38
N PRO A 16 11.91 9.67 18.94
CA PRO A 16 11.28 10.85 18.33
C PRO A 16 12.26 12.02 18.18
N GLU A 17 13.26 12.11 19.06
CA GLU A 17 14.38 13.07 19.03
C GLU A 17 15.26 12.95 17.78
N THR A 18 15.24 11.79 17.12
CA THR A 18 16.05 11.52 15.92
C THR A 18 15.27 11.70 14.62
N ILE A 19 13.94 11.86 14.70
CA ILE A 19 13.09 12.03 13.53
C ILE A 19 12.85 13.52 13.30
N ASP A 20 13.58 14.05 12.33
CA ASP A 20 13.32 15.37 11.78
C ASP A 20 12.26 15.27 10.66
N LEU A 21 11.11 15.91 10.86
CA LEU A 21 9.99 15.94 9.91
C LEU A 21 10.40 16.42 8.52
N GLU A 22 11.33 17.37 8.41
CA GLU A 22 11.73 17.94 7.14
C GLU A 22 12.76 17.05 6.44
N LYS A 23 13.79 16.61 7.17
CA LYS A 23 14.85 15.76 6.61
C LYS A 23 14.36 14.35 6.29
N HIS A 24 13.43 13.83 7.10
CA HIS A 24 12.86 12.50 6.95
C HIS A 24 11.42 12.50 6.41
N CYS A 25 10.99 13.60 5.78
CA CYS A 25 9.64 13.75 5.22
C CYS A 25 9.18 12.54 4.39
N ARG A 26 10.06 12.00 3.53
CA ARG A 26 9.79 10.79 2.73
C ARG A 26 9.42 9.58 3.58
N MET A 27 10.15 9.34 4.68
CA MET A 27 9.88 8.22 5.57
C MET A 27 8.59 8.46 6.38
N VAL A 28 8.39 9.70 6.85
CA VAL A 28 7.20 10.07 7.61
C VAL A 28 5.94 9.88 6.77
N ILE A 29 5.91 10.45 5.58
CA ILE A 29 4.79 10.33 4.62
C ILE A 29 4.50 8.87 4.33
N LYS A 30 5.51 8.06 3.98
CA LYS A 30 5.30 6.63 3.70
C LYS A 30 4.72 5.87 4.91
N THR A 31 5.22 6.15 6.10
CA THR A 31 4.80 5.46 7.33
C THR A 31 3.36 5.82 7.67
N VAL A 32 3.00 7.11 7.58
CA VAL A 32 1.63 7.59 7.81
C VAL A 32 0.67 7.04 6.76
N LEU A 33 1.04 7.02 5.48
CA LEU A 33 0.20 6.43 4.43
C LEU A 33 0.00 4.92 4.60
N ALA A 34 0.99 4.22 5.15
CA ALA A 34 0.95 2.76 5.33
C ALA A 34 0.25 2.29 6.60
N ARG A 35 0.42 3.02 7.70
CA ARG A 35 -0.01 2.58 9.04
C ARG A 35 -0.78 3.64 9.82
N GLY A 36 -0.89 4.85 9.28
CA GLY A 36 -1.55 5.96 9.93
C GLY A 36 -3.07 5.84 9.92
N THR A 37 -3.71 6.48 10.89
CA THR A 37 -5.16 6.67 10.91
C THR A 37 -5.56 7.79 9.96
N TRP A 38 -6.86 7.86 9.63
CA TRP A 38 -7.39 8.91 8.75
C TRP A 38 -7.08 10.33 9.24
N GLU A 39 -7.14 10.56 10.55
CA GLU A 39 -6.80 11.86 11.17
C GLU A 39 -5.34 12.25 10.94
N GLN A 40 -4.42 11.29 11.09
CA GLN A 40 -2.99 11.49 10.85
C GLN A 40 -2.70 11.78 9.37
N VAL A 41 -3.43 11.11 8.48
CA VAL A 41 -3.37 11.32 7.04
C VAL A 41 -3.85 12.73 6.70
N LEU A 42 -5.00 13.19 7.21
CA LEU A 42 -5.47 14.56 6.98
C LEU A 42 -4.47 15.60 7.48
N TRP A 43 -3.88 15.40 8.66
CA TRP A 43 -2.82 16.27 9.16
C TRP A 43 -1.60 16.28 8.23
N LEU A 44 -1.21 15.13 7.68
CA LEU A 44 -0.10 15.03 6.74
C LEU A 44 -0.35 15.88 5.49
N PHE A 45 -1.59 15.85 4.97
CA PHE A 45 -1.99 16.66 3.82
C PHE A 45 -2.00 18.15 4.13
N ASP A 46 -2.44 18.54 5.33
CA ASP A 46 -2.44 19.93 5.79
C ASP A 46 -1.01 20.47 5.99
N TYR A 47 -0.13 19.66 6.59
CA TYR A 47 1.23 20.08 6.94
C TYR A 47 2.20 20.07 5.76
N TYR A 48 2.22 19.00 4.95
CA TYR A 48 3.16 18.88 3.82
C TYR A 48 2.57 19.38 2.50
N GLY A 49 1.25 19.49 2.41
CA GLY A 49 0.55 19.79 1.17
C GLY A 49 0.30 18.53 0.31
N PRO A 50 -0.83 18.47 -0.41
CA PRO A 50 -1.18 17.33 -1.26
C PRO A 50 -0.20 17.09 -2.40
N GLU A 51 0.41 18.14 -2.95
CA GLU A 51 1.37 18.03 -4.05
C GLU A 51 2.65 17.32 -3.60
N ARG A 52 3.14 17.64 -2.40
CA ARG A 52 4.36 17.05 -1.83
C ARG A 52 4.15 15.57 -1.51
N VAL A 53 3.00 15.25 -0.93
CA VAL A 53 2.61 13.87 -0.63
C VAL A 53 2.50 13.06 -1.91
N ARG A 54 1.84 13.62 -2.95
CA ARG A 54 1.72 12.99 -4.27
C ARG A 54 3.08 12.75 -4.90
N GLU A 55 3.97 13.74 -4.94
CA GLU A 55 5.30 13.59 -5.54
C GLU A 55 6.10 12.46 -4.87
N ILE A 56 6.08 12.40 -3.54
CA ILE A 56 6.81 11.38 -2.78
C ILE A 56 6.20 9.99 -3.00
N PHE A 57 4.87 9.90 -3.06
CA PHE A 57 4.17 8.65 -3.38
C PHE A 57 4.52 8.17 -4.79
N LEU A 58 4.44 9.05 -5.79
CA LEU A 58 4.77 8.73 -7.19
C LEU A 58 6.23 8.28 -7.34
N GLN A 59 7.18 8.98 -6.69
CA GLN A 59 8.58 8.59 -6.71
C GLN A 59 8.82 7.20 -6.12
N ASP A 60 8.08 6.81 -5.07
CA ASP A 60 8.17 5.45 -4.53
C ASP A 60 7.47 4.42 -5.42
N TYR A 61 6.32 4.77 -5.98
CA TYR A 61 5.50 3.91 -6.82
C TYR A 61 6.22 3.51 -8.13
N TYR A 62 6.88 4.46 -8.79
CA TYR A 62 7.74 4.22 -9.96
C TYR A 62 9.15 3.72 -9.60
N GLY A 63 9.56 3.87 -8.34
CA GLY A 63 10.89 3.50 -7.86
C GLY A 63 10.91 2.16 -7.13
N LEU A 64 11.36 2.20 -5.87
CA LEU A 64 11.65 1.01 -5.06
C LEU A 64 10.41 0.30 -4.49
N ARG A 65 9.21 0.86 -4.66
CA ARG A 65 7.93 0.28 -4.20
C ARG A 65 7.99 -0.21 -2.76
N THR A 66 8.52 0.62 -1.86
CA THR A 66 8.76 0.27 -0.46
C THR A 66 7.46 0.13 0.35
N LEU A 67 6.37 0.70 -0.14
CA LEU A 67 5.06 0.61 0.50
C LEU A 67 4.42 -0.79 0.35
N PRO A 68 3.65 -1.26 1.34
CA PRO A 68 2.87 -2.49 1.24
C PRO A 68 1.93 -2.46 0.03
N GLU A 69 1.70 -3.61 -0.60
CA GLU A 69 0.83 -3.72 -1.78
C GLU A 69 -0.59 -3.17 -1.55
N PRO A 70 -1.28 -3.47 -0.42
CA PRO A 70 -2.63 -2.95 -0.17
C PRO A 70 -2.66 -1.42 -0.05
N THR A 71 -1.65 -0.86 0.60
CA THR A 71 -1.47 0.59 0.73
C THR A 71 -1.23 1.22 -0.62
N ARG A 72 -0.38 0.63 -1.46
CA ARG A 72 -0.10 1.13 -2.81
C ARG A 72 -1.35 1.16 -3.66
N SER A 73 -2.12 0.07 -3.71
CA SER A 73 -3.35 0.02 -4.51
C SER A 73 -4.40 1.04 -4.05
N LEU A 74 -4.50 1.29 -2.74
CA LEU A 74 -5.40 2.33 -2.23
C LEU A 74 -5.00 3.72 -2.73
N TRP A 75 -3.73 4.08 -2.58
CA TRP A 75 -3.24 5.42 -2.92
C TRP A 75 -3.04 5.62 -4.43
N GLU A 76 -2.87 4.53 -5.18
CA GLU A 76 -2.91 4.53 -6.64
C GLU A 76 -4.24 5.10 -7.15
N LEU A 77 -5.36 4.67 -6.59
CA LEU A 77 -6.69 5.18 -6.96
C LEU A 77 -6.85 6.70 -6.71
N VAL A 78 -6.11 7.24 -5.75
CA VAL A 78 -6.22 8.65 -5.35
C VAL A 78 -5.27 9.54 -6.16
N PHE A 79 -4.04 9.07 -6.41
CA PHE A 79 -2.97 9.92 -6.95
C PHE A 79 -2.60 9.64 -8.40
N VAL A 80 -2.93 8.46 -8.92
CA VAL A 80 -2.48 7.97 -10.21
C VAL A 80 -3.66 7.99 -11.19
N GLU A 81 -3.65 8.97 -12.08
CA GLU A 81 -4.64 9.08 -13.16
C GLU A 81 -4.44 8.00 -14.23
N ASN A 82 -3.21 7.49 -14.39
CA ASN A 82 -2.88 6.44 -15.34
C ASN A 82 -2.07 5.32 -14.64
N PRO A 83 -2.75 4.29 -14.09
CA PRO A 83 -2.10 3.23 -13.34
C PRO A 83 -1.13 2.46 -14.23
N LEU A 84 0.00 2.01 -13.66
CA LEU A 84 0.87 1.09 -14.40
C LEU A 84 0.08 -0.20 -14.67
N PRO A 85 0.22 -0.81 -15.85
CA PRO A 85 -0.46 -2.08 -16.12
C PRO A 85 -0.02 -3.10 -15.07
N GLU A 86 -0.97 -3.66 -14.33
CA GLU A 86 -0.71 -4.71 -13.35
C GLU A 86 0.08 -5.83 -14.05
N ALA A 87 1.26 -6.15 -13.54
CA ALA A 87 2.09 -7.22 -14.07
C ALA A 87 1.51 -8.57 -13.62
N GLY A 88 0.39 -8.99 -14.20
CA GLY A 88 -0.19 -10.29 -13.95
C GLY A 88 -1.66 -10.41 -14.34
N ASP A 89 -2.08 -11.64 -14.69
CA ASP A 89 -3.47 -12.02 -14.94
C ASP A 89 -4.32 -11.74 -13.67
N PRO A 90 -5.14 -10.68 -13.63
CA PRO A 90 -5.92 -10.33 -12.44
C PRO A 90 -6.97 -11.39 -12.12
N ALA A 91 -7.34 -12.23 -13.10
CA ALA A 91 -8.26 -13.34 -12.92
C ALA A 91 -7.54 -14.56 -12.28
N GLY A 92 -6.26 -14.76 -12.58
CA GLY A 92 -5.44 -15.88 -12.11
C GLY A 92 -5.38 -16.01 -10.59
N ARG A 93 -5.27 -14.88 -9.88
CA ARG A 93 -5.21 -14.84 -8.40
C ARG A 93 -6.50 -15.29 -7.72
N TRP A 94 -7.64 -15.15 -8.40
CA TRP A 94 -8.97 -15.52 -7.91
C TRP A 94 -9.49 -16.83 -8.50
N ARG A 95 -8.74 -17.48 -9.40
CA ARG A 95 -9.12 -18.80 -9.90
C ARG A 95 -9.09 -19.78 -8.73
N CYS A 96 -10.26 -20.30 -8.41
CA CYS A 96 -10.41 -21.37 -7.44
C CYS A 96 -9.49 -22.54 -7.84
N ARG A 97 -8.49 -22.84 -7.02
CA ARG A 97 -7.57 -23.97 -7.20
C ARG A 97 -8.23 -25.34 -6.94
N ARG A 98 -9.56 -25.40 -6.99
CA ARG A 98 -10.34 -26.64 -6.89
C ARG A 98 -10.47 -27.21 -8.30
N LEU A 99 -9.43 -27.93 -8.75
CA LEU A 99 -9.63 -28.93 -9.79
C LEU A 99 -10.49 -30.03 -9.17
N VAL A 100 -11.79 -29.98 -9.42
CA VAL A 100 -12.66 -31.13 -9.14
C VAL A 100 -12.18 -32.21 -10.11
N PRO A 101 -11.68 -33.38 -9.66
CA PRO A 101 -11.42 -34.47 -10.59
C PRO A 101 -12.73 -34.82 -11.32
N PRO A 102 -12.70 -35.12 -12.62
CA PRO A 102 -13.91 -35.47 -13.35
C PRO A 102 -14.61 -36.62 -12.62
N PHE A 103 -15.85 -36.37 -12.22
CA PHE A 103 -16.68 -37.31 -11.50
C PHE A 103 -17.25 -38.34 -12.49
N GLY A 104 -16.64 -39.52 -12.53
CA GLY A 104 -17.29 -40.78 -12.87
C GLY A 104 -17.60 -41.06 -14.34
N GLU A 105 -16.64 -41.67 -15.04
CA GLU A 105 -16.96 -42.65 -16.09
C GLU A 105 -17.13 -44.02 -15.42
N ARG A 106 -18.33 -44.30 -14.91
CA ARG A 106 -18.73 -45.68 -14.63
C ARG A 106 -19.11 -46.31 -15.98
N GLU A 107 -18.16 -46.98 -16.62
CA GLU A 107 -18.49 -47.90 -17.71
C GLU A 107 -19.36 -49.02 -17.16
N ILE A 108 -20.59 -49.05 -17.65
CA ILE A 108 -21.54 -50.15 -17.50
C ILE A 108 -21.06 -51.33 -18.37
N GLY A 109 -20.30 -52.25 -17.78
CA GLY A 109 -20.03 -53.55 -18.37
C GLY A 109 -21.33 -54.39 -18.39
N GLY A 110 -22.03 -54.37 -19.52
CA GLY A 110 -23.11 -55.30 -19.83
C GLY A 110 -22.56 -56.71 -20.06
N GLY A 111 -23.25 -57.70 -19.47
CA GLY A 111 -22.93 -59.12 -19.59
C GLY A 111 -23.45 -59.78 -20.88
#